data_AF-L8M977-F1
#
_entry.id   AF-L8M977-F1
#
_cell.length_a   1.000
_cell.length_b   1.000
_cell.length_c   1.000
_cell.angle_alpha   90.00
_cell.angle_beta   90.00
_cell.angle_gamma   90.00
#
_symmetry.space_group_name_H-M   'P 1'
#
loop_
_entity.id
_entity.type
_entity.pdbx_description
1 polymer ?
#
loop_
_entity_poly.entity_id
_entity_poly.type
_entity_poly.pdbx_seq_one_letter_code
_entity_poly.pdbx_strand_id
1 'polypeptide(L)'
;MKPSLLAIAKCQACLMAFLFTLGNDSSHALPPPEDIPEEIMRTEIILEARSPIDGVALNPAEYAELQAQLQESNFDPKLNSDVQELIFLLQLRKFIRTFTGITINP
;
A
#
# COMPACT_ATOMS: atom_id res chain seq x y z
N MET A 1 8.92 -64.51 8.59
CA MET A 1 8.59 -63.16 9.12
C MET A 1 9.71 -62.16 8.83
N LYS A 2 9.94 -61.68 7.59
CA LYS A 2 10.90 -60.56 7.33
C LYS A 2 10.59 -59.61 6.13
N PRO A 3 9.37 -59.50 5.53
CA PRO A 3 9.15 -58.50 4.48
C PRO A 3 8.83 -57.10 5.02
N SER A 4 8.28 -56.97 6.23
CA SER A 4 7.89 -55.69 6.82
C SER A 4 9.08 -54.83 7.26
N LEU A 5 10.17 -55.46 7.69
CA LEU A 5 11.36 -54.76 8.19
C LEU A 5 12.19 -54.14 7.05
N LEU A 6 12.16 -54.75 5.86
CA LEU A 6 12.83 -54.23 4.66
C LEU A 6 12.10 -53.00 4.08
N ALA A 7 10.78 -52.94 4.20
CA ALA A 7 9.97 -51.81 3.74
C ALA A 7 10.21 -50.55 4.57
N ILE A 8 10.33 -50.70 5.90
CA ILE A 8 10.59 -49.60 6.83
C ILE A 8 12.00 -49.01 6.59
N ALA A 9 13.01 -49.87 6.39
CA ALA A 9 14.38 -49.43 6.11
C ALA A 9 14.51 -48.67 4.77
N LYS A 10 13.79 -49.10 3.73
CA LYS A 10 13.74 -48.39 2.44
C LYS A 10 13.06 -47.03 2.55
N CYS A 11 12.00 -46.94 3.35
CA CYS A 11 11.28 -45.69 3.59
C CYS A 11 12.16 -44.68 4.35
N GLN A 12 12.90 -45.15 5.36
CA GLN A 12 13.77 -44.31 6.17
C GLN A 12 14.97 -43.76 5.37
N ALA A 13 15.53 -44.56 4.46
CA ALA A 13 16.59 -44.10 3.56
C ALA A 13 16.10 -43.02 2.56
N CYS A 14 14.87 -43.15 2.07
CA CYS A 14 14.26 -42.18 1.16
C CYS A 14 13.98 -40.85 1.86
N LEU A 15 13.53 -40.90 3.12
CA LEU A 15 13.24 -39.71 3.92
C LEU A 15 14.52 -38.92 4.27
N MET A 16 15.62 -39.61 4.55
CA MET A 16 16.91 -38.95 4.81
C MET A 16 17.54 -38.36 3.55
N ALA A 17 17.36 -39.00 2.37
CA ALA A 17 17.81 -38.45 1.09
C ALA A 17 17.04 -37.18 0.70
N PHE A 18 15.74 -37.13 0.98
CA PHE A 18 14.90 -35.96 0.71
C PHE A 18 15.21 -34.76 1.61
N LEU A 19 15.62 -35.00 2.86
CA LEU A 19 16.03 -33.94 3.78
C LEU A 19 17.40 -33.33 3.42
N PHE A 20 18.28 -34.07 2.74
CA PHE A 20 19.61 -33.59 2.38
C PHE A 20 19.62 -32.67 1.14
N THR A 21 18.57 -32.73 0.30
CA THR A 21 18.47 -31.91 -0.92
C THR A 21 17.84 -30.53 -0.70
N LEU A 22 17.35 -30.22 0.50
CA LEU A 22 16.70 -28.94 0.82
C LEU A 22 17.67 -27.84 1.28
N GLY A 23 18.95 -28.14 1.41
CA GLY A 23 19.96 -27.17 1.80
C GLY A 23 20.98 -27.01 0.69
N ASN A 24 20.83 -25.97 -0.13
CA ASN A 24 21.86 -24.94 -0.35
C ASN A 24 21.63 -24.18 -1.68
N ASP A 25 20.61 -23.32 -1.74
CA ASP A 25 20.57 -22.25 -2.74
C ASP A 25 21.22 -21.00 -2.14
N SER A 26 22.55 -21.03 -2.04
CA SER A 26 23.35 -19.83 -1.78
C SER A 26 23.72 -19.18 -3.10
N SER A 27 22.75 -18.61 -3.81
CA SER A 27 23.00 -17.75 -4.97
C SER A 27 23.22 -16.30 -4.50
N HIS A 28 24.47 -15.97 -4.19
CA HIS A 28 24.90 -14.57 -4.14
C HIS A 28 25.09 -14.07 -5.59
N ALA A 29 23.98 -13.76 -6.26
CA ALA A 29 24.02 -13.01 -7.50
C ALA A 29 24.11 -11.52 -7.16
N LEU A 30 25.14 -10.84 -7.67
CA LEU A 30 25.11 -9.37 -7.74
C LEU A 30 23.96 -8.98 -8.69
N PRO A 31 23.14 -7.97 -8.35
CA PRO A 31 22.11 -7.51 -9.26
C PRO A 31 22.74 -7.08 -10.60
N PRO A 32 22.04 -7.28 -11.73
CA PRO A 32 22.54 -6.89 -13.03
C PRO A 32 22.93 -5.40 -13.01
N PRO A 33 24.03 -5.00 -13.66
CA PRO A 33 24.55 -3.63 -13.60
C PRO A 33 23.63 -2.55 -14.21
N GLU A 34 22.50 -2.97 -14.77
CA GLU A 34 21.43 -2.12 -15.30
C GLU A 34 20.42 -1.70 -14.22
N ASP A 35 20.39 -2.39 -13.08
CA ASP A 35 19.57 -2.00 -11.93
C ASP A 35 20.26 -0.85 -11.19
N ILE A 36 19.57 0.30 -11.10
CA ILE A 36 20.05 1.43 -10.32
C ILE A 36 20.13 0.96 -8.85
N PRO A 37 21.29 1.07 -8.19
CA PRO A 37 21.43 0.63 -6.81
C PRO A 37 20.48 1.40 -5.89
N GLU A 38 19.91 0.71 -4.90
CA GLU A 38 18.91 1.25 -3.97
C GLU A 38 19.42 2.47 -3.20
N GLU A 39 20.74 2.58 -3.00
CA GLU A 39 21.40 3.72 -2.39
C GLU A 39 21.25 4.99 -3.22
N ILE A 40 21.22 4.88 -4.55
CA ILE A 40 20.99 6.02 -5.44
C ILE A 40 19.51 6.43 -5.37
N MET A 41 18.57 5.47 -5.46
CA MET A 41 17.13 5.75 -5.31
C MET A 41 16.76 6.35 -3.95
N ARG A 42 17.49 6.01 -2.88
CA ARG A 42 17.34 6.63 -1.55
C ARG A 42 17.84 8.07 -1.51
N THR A 43 18.77 8.44 -2.37
CA THR A 43 19.27 9.81 -2.53
C THR A 43 18.54 10.60 -3.62
N GLU A 44 17.77 9.93 -4.47
CA GLU A 44 16.84 10.56 -5.41
C GLU A 44 15.70 11.19 -4.62
N ILE A 45 15.85 12.48 -4.33
CA ILE A 45 14.74 13.31 -3.91
C ILE A 45 13.80 13.37 -5.11
N ILE A 46 12.59 12.82 -5.00
CA ILE A 46 11.57 12.90 -6.04
C ILE A 46 11.14 14.37 -6.12
N LEU A 47 11.81 15.14 -6.99
CA LEU A 47 11.62 16.59 -7.16
C LEU A 47 10.39 16.91 -8.03
N GLU A 48 9.76 15.90 -8.63
CA GLU A 48 8.56 16.04 -9.45
C GLU A 48 7.33 16.26 -8.57
N ALA A 49 7.14 17.48 -8.07
CA ALA A 49 5.85 17.89 -7.55
C ALA A 49 4.85 17.96 -8.72
N ARG A 50 3.71 17.27 -8.61
CA ARG A 50 2.62 17.38 -9.58
C ARG A 50 1.72 18.54 -9.14
N SER A 51 1.28 19.39 -10.07
CA SER A 51 0.30 20.44 -9.77
C SER A 51 -0.94 19.83 -9.10
N PRO A 52 -1.40 20.32 -7.94
CA PRO A 52 -2.62 19.86 -7.29
C PRO A 52 -3.90 20.05 -8.12
N ILE A 53 -3.82 20.89 -9.15
CA ILE A 53 -4.96 21.31 -9.99
C ILE A 53 -4.99 20.48 -11.28
N ASP A 54 -3.85 20.33 -11.96
CA ASP A 54 -3.78 19.77 -13.32
C ASP A 54 -2.90 18.50 -13.44
N GLY A 55 -2.20 18.09 -12.38
CA GLY A 55 -1.33 16.91 -12.38
C GLY A 55 -0.08 17.02 -13.27
N VAL A 56 0.22 18.20 -13.82
CA VAL A 56 1.42 18.45 -14.62
C VAL A 56 2.67 18.51 -13.72
N ALA A 57 3.81 18.04 -14.22
CA ALA A 57 5.09 18.15 -13.49
C ALA A 57 5.46 19.63 -13.32
N LEU A 58 5.68 20.04 -12.08
CA LEU A 58 5.95 21.42 -11.69
C LEU A 58 7.33 21.52 -11.04
N ASN A 59 8.06 22.60 -11.30
CA ASN A 59 9.34 22.87 -10.65
C ASN A 59 9.10 23.16 -9.15
N PRO A 60 9.95 22.68 -8.22
CA PRO A 60 9.83 22.99 -6.78
C PRO A 60 9.62 24.46 -6.41
N ALA A 61 10.22 25.40 -7.16
CA ALA A 61 10.03 26.84 -6.92
C ALA A 61 8.59 27.30 -7.28
N GLU A 62 8.10 26.88 -8.44
CA GLU A 62 6.74 27.18 -8.90
C GLU A 62 5.69 26.53 -7.99
N TYR A 63 5.98 25.35 -7.44
CA TYR A 63 5.13 24.68 -6.43
C TYR A 63 5.03 25.50 -5.14
N ALA A 64 6.15 26.03 -4.65
CA ALA A 64 6.16 26.84 -3.44
C ALA A 64 5.35 28.14 -3.62
N GLU A 65 5.46 28.78 -4.79
CA GLU A 65 4.66 29.96 -5.14
C GLU A 65 3.17 29.63 -5.25
N LEU A 66 2.80 28.53 -5.91
CA LEU A 66 1.42 28.08 -6.02
C LEU A 66 0.81 27.75 -4.64
N GLN A 67 1.58 27.09 -3.78
CA GLN A 67 1.16 26.77 -2.43
C GLN A 67 0.93 28.02 -1.58
N ALA A 68 1.78 29.04 -1.71
CA ALA A 68 1.60 30.33 -1.05
C ALA A 68 0.31 31.03 -1.50
N GLN A 69 0.01 31.01 -2.81
CA GLN A 69 -1.23 31.56 -3.36
C GLN A 69 -2.47 30.82 -2.86
N LEU A 70 -2.42 29.48 -2.78
CA LEU A 70 -3.52 28.66 -2.27
C LEU A 70 -3.75 28.86 -0.76
N GLN A 71 -2.68 29.06 0.02
CA GLN A 71 -2.77 29.33 1.46
C GLN A 71 -3.30 30.73 1.77
N GLU A 72 -2.92 31.73 0.97
CA GLU A 72 -3.44 33.09 1.10
C GLU A 72 -4.90 33.20 0.66
N SER A 73 -5.33 32.28 -0.22
CA SER A 73 -6.73 32.10 -0.57
C SER A 73 -7.51 31.60 0.66
N ASN A 74 -8.04 32.54 1.45
CA ASN A 74 -9.04 32.32 2.51
C ASN A 74 -10.38 31.85 1.93
N PHE A 75 -10.36 30.96 0.94
CA PHE A 75 -11.55 30.27 0.52
C PHE A 75 -11.91 29.28 1.61
N ASP A 76 -12.77 29.70 2.53
CA ASP A 76 -13.73 28.77 3.09
C ASP A 76 -14.42 28.14 1.87
N PRO A 77 -14.25 26.84 1.61
CA PRO A 77 -14.93 26.20 0.50
C PRO A 77 -16.43 26.30 0.80
N LYS A 78 -17.08 27.34 0.26
CA LYS A 78 -18.51 27.57 0.40
C LYS A 78 -19.20 26.47 -0.36
N LEU A 79 -19.47 25.37 0.34
CA LEU A 79 -20.31 24.29 -0.14
C LEU A 79 -21.63 24.90 -0.57
N ASN A 80 -22.15 24.47 -1.72
CA ASN A 80 -23.49 24.84 -2.16
C ASN A 80 -24.49 24.56 -1.01
N SER A 81 -25.43 25.49 -0.78
CA SER A 81 -26.44 25.38 0.29
C SER A 81 -27.14 24.03 0.28
N ASP A 82 -27.44 23.51 -0.91
CA ASP A 82 -28.15 22.25 -1.09
C ASP A 82 -27.32 21.06 -0.59
N VAL A 83 -26.00 21.11 -0.81
CA VAL A 83 -25.06 20.07 -0.35
C VAL A 83 -24.90 20.13 1.16
N GLN A 84 -24.87 21.32 1.76
CA GLN A 84 -24.83 21.48 3.22
C GLN A 84 -26.08 20.89 3.87
N GLU A 85 -27.26 21.15 3.30
CA GLU A 85 -28.52 20.60 3.80
C GLU A 85 -28.53 19.06 3.69
N LEU A 86 -28.10 18.51 2.55
CA LEU A 86 -27.98 17.07 2.38
C LEU A 86 -27.05 16.43 3.42
N ILE A 87 -25.87 17.02 3.66
CA ILE A 87 -24.93 16.54 4.67
C ILE A 87 -25.58 16.56 6.06
N PHE A 88 -26.30 17.64 6.41
CA PHE A 88 -27.00 17.76 7.68
C PHE A 88 -28.07 16.66 7.85
N LEU A 89 -28.89 16.41 6.83
CA LEU A 89 -29.91 15.35 6.86
C LEU A 89 -29.28 13.96 7.01
N LEU A 90 -28.14 13.70 6.36
CA LEU A 90 -27.40 12.46 6.50
C LEU A 90 -26.83 12.27 7.90
N GLN A 91 -26.27 13.34 8.49
CA GLN A 91 -25.77 13.32 9.87
C GLN A 91 -26.91 13.08 10.87
N LEU A 92 -28.05 13.75 10.70
CA LEU A 92 -29.24 13.54 11.52
C LEU A 92 -29.77 12.11 11.41
N ARG A 93 -29.87 11.58 10.19
CA ARG A 93 -30.24 10.18 9.95
C ARG A 93 -29.28 9.23 10.66
N LYS A 94 -27.97 9.47 10.56
CA LYS A 94 -26.95 8.65 11.23
C LYS A 94 -27.13 8.70 12.74
N PHE A 95 -27.31 9.88 13.32
CA PHE A 95 -27.56 10.08 14.75
C PHE A 95 -28.78 9.29 15.22
N ILE A 96 -29.92 9.45 14.55
CA ILE A 96 -31.15 8.72 14.90
C ILE A 96 -30.92 7.21 14.81
N ARG A 97 -30.25 6.71 13.76
CA ARG A 97 -29.93 5.27 13.63
C ARG A 97 -29.05 4.76 14.76
N THR A 98 -28.03 5.52 15.16
CA THR A 98 -27.14 5.15 16.27
C THR A 98 -27.88 5.12 17.60
N PHE A 99 -28.76 6.09 17.88
CA PHE A 99 -29.50 6.15 19.15
C PHE A 99 -30.66 5.15 19.23
N THR A 100 -31.37 4.93 18.13
CA THR A 100 -32.53 4.02 18.10
C THR A 100 -32.11 2.56 17.94
N GLY A 101 -30.84 2.27 17.61
CA GLY A 101 -30.35 0.90 17.41
C GLY A 101 -31.02 0.16 16.26
N ILE A 102 -31.77 0.86 15.40
CA ILE A 102 -32.50 0.25 14.30
C ILE A 102 -31.52 -0.07 13.17
N THR A 103 -30.99 -1.29 13.20
CA THR A 103 -30.30 -1.90 12.07
C THR A 103 -31.35 -2.31 11.03
N ILE A 104 -31.73 -1.40 10.15
CA ILE A 104 -32.39 -1.79 8.90
C ILE A 104 -31.28 -2.43 8.05
N ASN A 105 -31.20 -3.76 8.11
CA ASN A 105 -30.51 -4.56 7.10
C ASN A 105 -31.12 -4.21 5.73
N PRO A 106 -30.32 -4.14 4.65
CA PRO A 106 -30.82 -3.79 3.33
C PRO A 106 -31.94 -4.72 2.86
#